data_AF-A0A291P3Q4-F1
#
_entry.id   AF-A0A291P3Q4-F1
#
_cell.length_a   1.000
_cell.length_b   1.000
_cell.length_c   1.000
_cell.angle_alpha   90.00
_cell.angle_beta   90.00
_cell.angle_gamma   90.00
#
_symmetry.space_group_name_H-M   'P 1'
#
loop_
_entity.id
_entity.type
_entity.pdbx_description
1 polymer ?
#
loop_
_entity_poly.entity_id
_entity_poly.type
_entity_poly.pdbx_seq_one_letter_code
_entity_poly.pdbx_strand_id
1 'polypeptide(L)'
;MTSHFRKAALVALPLLAISAGAQALNTQAPPTYDTIYLNTDFRPDPFTRTLSAGGTRSASEAGANCSGYVAGAPDFNLQYQAGQFPLSIYVQSQADTTLVINDASGNWRCNDDYSGTNPAITWNNPPSGRYNIWVGTYDTAGNYPDASLHISEIGPFQQTSGGGNAAGNNSSGIEWGDNTSQWANDNECDDPRFAGPGMHSILLDEDRYHDANDCRRLYEQGQIYLR
;
A
#
# COMPACT_ATOMS: atom_id res chain seq x y z
N MET A 1 15.79 0.52 -87.36
CA MET A 1 14.99 -0.28 -86.40
C MET A 1 15.39 0.12 -85.00
N THR A 2 14.67 1.07 -84.41
CA THR A 2 14.95 1.66 -83.09
C THR A 2 14.37 0.77 -81.99
N SER A 3 15.22 0.25 -81.11
CA SER A 3 14.84 -0.58 -79.96
C SER A 3 14.48 0.30 -78.77
N HIS A 4 13.23 0.23 -78.32
CA HIS A 4 12.75 0.92 -77.11
C HIS A 4 12.91 -0.01 -75.90
N PHE A 5 13.92 0.23 -75.07
CA PHE A 5 14.02 -0.38 -73.74
C PHE A 5 13.01 0.26 -72.79
N ARG A 6 11.96 -0.49 -72.42
CA ARG A 6 11.03 -0.08 -71.35
C ARG A 6 11.69 -0.33 -70.00
N LYS A 7 12.07 0.75 -69.31
CA LYS A 7 12.53 0.71 -67.92
C LYS A 7 11.33 0.40 -67.03
N ALA A 8 11.31 -0.77 -66.39
CA ALA A 8 10.36 -1.08 -65.34
C ALA A 8 10.76 -0.30 -64.07
N ALA A 9 9.90 0.61 -63.61
CA ALA A 9 10.05 1.27 -62.33
C ALA A 9 9.50 0.35 -61.23
N LEU A 10 10.38 -0.20 -60.40
CA LEU A 10 9.99 -0.85 -59.15
C LEU A 10 9.55 0.23 -58.15
N VAL A 11 8.26 0.28 -57.87
CA VAL A 11 7.70 1.07 -56.76
C VAL A 11 7.88 0.23 -55.49
N ALA A 12 8.85 0.60 -54.66
CA ALA A 12 9.01 0.02 -53.34
C ALA A 12 7.95 0.60 -52.39
N LEU A 13 6.98 -0.21 -51.98
CA LEU A 13 6.08 0.14 -50.87
C LEU A 13 6.86 0.06 -49.55
N PRO A 14 6.89 1.12 -48.73
CA PRO A 14 7.45 1.02 -47.40
C PRO A 14 6.55 0.13 -46.54
N LEU A 15 7.07 -1.00 -46.08
CA LEU A 15 6.47 -1.81 -45.02
C LEU A 15 6.50 -0.98 -43.73
N LEU A 16 5.37 -0.38 -43.32
CA LEU A 16 5.24 0.11 -41.96
C LEU A 16 5.18 -1.10 -41.03
N ALA A 17 6.30 -1.38 -40.36
CA ALA A 17 6.32 -2.31 -39.24
C ALA A 17 5.51 -1.68 -38.10
N ILE A 18 4.28 -2.14 -37.91
CA ILE A 18 3.49 -1.83 -36.72
C ILE A 18 4.11 -2.67 -35.60
N SER A 19 5.00 -2.06 -34.82
CA SER A 19 5.47 -2.65 -33.57
C SER A 19 4.26 -2.79 -32.66
N ALA A 20 3.71 -3.99 -32.52
CA ALA A 20 2.80 -4.29 -31.44
C ALA A 20 3.59 -4.14 -30.14
N GLY A 21 3.50 -2.96 -29.51
CA GLY A 21 4.08 -2.75 -28.19
C GLY A 21 3.51 -3.80 -27.25
N ALA A 22 4.38 -4.43 -26.44
CA ALA A 22 3.94 -5.29 -25.35
C ALA A 22 2.87 -4.53 -24.56
N GLN A 23 1.66 -5.10 -24.46
CA GLN A 23 0.58 -4.45 -23.74
C GLN A 23 0.90 -4.53 -22.25
N ALA A 24 1.25 -3.39 -21.65
CA ALA A 24 1.31 -3.28 -20.21
C ALA A 24 -0.09 -3.39 -19.59
N LEU A 25 -0.15 -3.68 -18.29
CA LEU A 25 -1.41 -3.70 -17.54
C LEU A 25 -2.16 -2.36 -17.72
N ASN A 26 -3.50 -2.42 -17.75
CA ASN A 26 -4.31 -1.27 -18.13
C ASN A 26 -4.45 -0.24 -16.98
N THR A 27 -3.58 0.77 -16.97
CA THR A 27 -3.57 1.88 -15.98
C THR A 27 -4.78 2.83 -16.07
N GLN A 28 -5.59 2.71 -17.13
CA GLN A 28 -6.77 3.56 -17.35
C GLN A 28 -8.08 2.86 -17.01
N ALA A 29 -8.05 1.57 -16.68
CA ALA A 29 -9.25 0.88 -16.22
C ALA A 29 -9.72 1.46 -14.87
N PRO A 30 -11.05 1.53 -14.63
CA PRO A 30 -11.57 1.75 -13.29
C PRO A 30 -11.02 0.68 -12.33
N PRO A 31 -10.68 1.04 -11.07
CA PRO A 31 -10.19 0.06 -10.12
C PRO A 31 -11.31 -0.89 -9.71
N THR A 32 -10.97 -2.15 -9.42
CA THR A 32 -11.92 -3.19 -8.98
C THR A 32 -12.62 -2.81 -7.68
N TYR A 33 -11.89 -2.21 -6.73
CA TYR A 33 -12.41 -1.86 -5.40
C TYR A 33 -12.78 -0.37 -5.32
N ASP A 34 -11.80 0.52 -5.08
CA ASP A 34 -12.05 1.96 -4.93
C ASP A 34 -10.86 2.83 -5.35
N THR A 35 -11.11 4.15 -5.38
CA THR A 35 -10.06 5.18 -5.46
C THR A 35 -9.87 5.80 -4.08
N ILE A 36 -8.65 5.73 -3.57
CA ILE A 36 -8.22 6.24 -2.28
C ILE A 36 -7.64 7.63 -2.45
N TYR A 37 -7.98 8.57 -1.57
CA TYR A 37 -7.46 9.93 -1.58
C TYR A 37 -6.71 10.19 -0.27
N LEU A 38 -5.41 10.42 -0.34
CA LEU A 38 -4.58 10.71 0.82
C LEU A 38 -3.73 11.96 0.55
N ASN A 39 -3.64 12.82 1.56
CA ASN A 39 -2.64 13.87 1.61
C ASN A 39 -1.56 13.45 2.61
N THR A 40 -0.36 14.00 2.45
CA THR A 40 0.71 13.81 3.42
C THR A 40 0.26 14.13 4.85
N ASP A 41 0.90 13.49 5.83
CA ASP A 41 0.52 13.46 7.24
C ASP A 41 -0.87 12.87 7.49
N PHE A 42 -1.31 11.91 6.67
CA PHE A 42 -2.62 11.30 6.84
C PHE A 42 -2.69 10.49 8.15
N ARG A 43 -3.91 10.42 8.71
CA ARG A 43 -4.23 9.53 9.83
C ARG A 43 -5.54 8.79 9.54
N PRO A 44 -5.71 7.54 9.98
CA PRO A 44 -4.67 6.71 10.61
C PRO A 44 -3.53 6.33 9.64
N ASP A 45 -2.33 6.11 10.17
CA ASP A 45 -1.17 5.55 9.45
C ASP A 45 -0.74 4.25 10.16
N PRO A 46 -0.81 3.07 9.51
CA PRO A 46 -1.15 2.88 8.10
C PRO A 46 -2.64 3.09 7.81
N PHE A 47 -2.93 3.54 6.59
CA PHE A 47 -4.25 3.42 5.99
C PHE A 47 -4.42 2.01 5.44
N THR A 48 -5.52 1.33 5.78
CA THR A 48 -5.72 -0.09 5.44
C THR A 48 -7.00 -0.33 4.63
N ARG A 49 -6.92 -1.28 3.68
CA ARG A 49 -8.04 -1.85 2.94
C ARG A 49 -7.90 -3.36 2.82
N THR A 50 -9.01 -4.09 2.90
CA THR A 50 -9.04 -5.53 2.64
C THR A 50 -9.43 -5.80 1.18
N LEU A 51 -8.89 -6.87 0.61
CA LEU A 51 -9.21 -7.33 -0.74
C LEU A 51 -8.98 -8.84 -0.90
N SER A 52 -9.53 -9.41 -1.96
CA SER A 52 -9.09 -10.71 -2.48
C SER A 52 -8.03 -10.47 -3.56
N ALA A 53 -6.81 -10.95 -3.32
CA ALA A 53 -5.66 -10.76 -4.19
C ALA A 53 -5.64 -11.74 -5.37
N GLY A 54 -4.93 -11.42 -6.45
CA GLY A 54 -4.69 -12.36 -7.55
C GLY A 54 -5.41 -12.01 -8.85
N GLY A 55 -5.37 -12.95 -9.78
CA GLY A 55 -6.00 -12.83 -11.09
C GLY A 55 -5.47 -13.86 -12.08
N THR A 56 -5.67 -13.58 -13.36
CA THR A 56 -5.29 -14.47 -14.46
C THR A 56 -4.32 -13.84 -15.45
N ARG A 57 -4.00 -12.54 -15.29
CA ARG A 57 -3.03 -11.84 -16.12
C ARG A 57 -1.65 -11.97 -15.52
N SER A 58 -0.64 -12.07 -16.38
CA SER A 58 0.75 -12.17 -15.92
C SER A 58 1.20 -10.81 -15.43
N ALA A 59 1.72 -10.73 -14.21
CA ALA A 59 2.35 -9.51 -13.69
C ALA A 59 3.50 -9.04 -14.57
N SER A 60 4.17 -9.96 -15.29
CA SER A 60 5.27 -9.66 -16.20
C SER A 60 4.91 -8.72 -17.35
N GLU A 61 3.61 -8.52 -17.60
CA GLU A 61 3.12 -7.53 -18.54
C GLU A 61 3.47 -6.09 -18.10
N ALA A 62 3.60 -5.82 -16.80
CA ALA A 62 4.10 -4.55 -16.28
C ALA A 62 5.63 -4.38 -16.46
N GLY A 63 6.37 -5.48 -16.59
CA GLY A 63 7.82 -5.48 -16.75
C GLY A 63 8.43 -6.85 -16.42
N ALA A 64 9.62 -7.12 -16.95
CA ALA A 64 10.28 -8.42 -16.78
C ALA A 64 10.62 -8.79 -15.32
N ASN A 65 10.65 -7.81 -14.42
CA ASN A 65 10.89 -7.98 -12.98
C ASN A 65 9.61 -8.12 -12.15
N CYS A 66 8.45 -8.19 -12.80
CA CYS A 66 7.16 -8.34 -12.15
C CYS A 66 6.70 -9.79 -12.29
N SER A 67 6.56 -10.47 -11.16
CA SER A 67 6.25 -11.90 -11.10
C SER A 67 4.86 -12.12 -10.53
N GLY A 68 4.24 -13.24 -10.92
CA GLY A 68 2.94 -13.68 -10.44
C GLY A 68 1.76 -13.28 -11.31
N TYR A 69 0.58 -13.34 -10.71
CA TYR A 69 -0.70 -13.20 -11.39
C TYR A 69 -1.57 -12.13 -10.75
N VAL A 70 -2.08 -11.22 -11.58
CA VAL A 70 -2.85 -10.03 -11.16
C VAL A 70 -4.16 -9.93 -11.95
N ALA A 71 -5.07 -9.09 -11.47
CA ALA A 71 -6.28 -8.72 -12.19
C ALA A 71 -5.97 -7.89 -13.45
N GLY A 72 -6.91 -7.87 -14.41
CA GLY A 72 -6.75 -7.08 -15.64
C GLY A 72 -6.88 -5.57 -15.45
N ALA A 73 -7.61 -5.14 -14.42
CA ALA A 73 -7.73 -3.76 -13.97
C ALA A 73 -6.98 -3.59 -12.64
N PRO A 74 -6.54 -2.36 -12.27
CA PRO A 74 -6.00 -2.12 -10.94
C PRO A 74 -7.00 -2.56 -9.87
N ASP A 75 -6.51 -3.04 -8.73
CA ASP A 75 -7.38 -3.28 -7.58
C ASP A 75 -7.76 -1.96 -6.93
N PHE A 76 -6.79 -1.06 -6.80
CA PHE A 76 -6.95 0.27 -6.23
C PHE A 76 -6.29 1.33 -7.09
N ASN A 77 -6.87 2.53 -7.07
CA ASN A 77 -6.15 3.74 -7.44
C ASN A 77 -5.89 4.56 -6.18
N LEU A 78 -4.66 5.03 -5.97
CA LEU A 78 -4.33 5.99 -4.92
C LEU A 78 -4.05 7.35 -5.56
N GLN A 79 -4.84 8.36 -5.22
CA GLN A 79 -4.53 9.76 -5.48
C GLN A 79 -3.81 10.33 -4.25
N TYR A 80 -2.48 10.51 -4.37
CA TYR A 80 -1.64 10.95 -3.26
C TYR A 80 -1.08 12.36 -3.48
N GLN A 81 -1.21 13.21 -2.47
CA GLN A 81 -0.52 14.50 -2.40
C GLN A 81 0.67 14.38 -1.44
N ALA A 82 1.87 14.31 -1.99
CA ALA A 82 3.10 14.11 -1.22
C ALA A 82 3.54 15.36 -0.45
N GLY A 83 4.25 15.12 0.64
CA GLY A 83 4.95 16.11 1.46
C GLY A 83 6.39 15.70 1.71
N GLN A 84 6.82 15.76 2.98
CA GLN A 84 8.19 15.48 3.40
C GLN A 84 8.43 14.01 3.80
N PHE A 85 7.37 13.23 3.92
CA PHE A 85 7.45 11.84 4.37
C PHE A 85 7.65 10.87 3.20
N PRO A 86 8.30 9.72 3.44
CA PRO A 86 8.30 8.63 2.47
C PRO A 86 6.87 8.10 2.27
N LEU A 87 6.67 7.26 1.26
CA LEU A 87 5.44 6.49 1.07
C LEU A 87 5.81 5.02 0.96
N SER A 88 5.16 4.18 1.75
CA SER A 88 5.28 2.73 1.68
C SER A 88 3.91 2.13 1.40
N ILE A 89 3.83 1.28 0.40
CA ILE A 89 2.64 0.49 0.08
C ILE A 89 3.02 -0.97 0.22
N TYR A 90 2.29 -1.72 1.03
CA TYR A 90 2.61 -3.10 1.35
C TYR A 90 1.36 -3.94 1.56
N VAL A 91 1.52 -5.25 1.46
CA VAL A 91 0.40 -6.20 1.54
C VAL A 91 0.69 -7.24 2.62
N GLN A 92 -0.30 -7.52 3.46
CA GLN A 92 -0.27 -8.64 4.40
C GLN A 92 -1.29 -9.70 4.01
N SER A 93 -0.82 -10.93 3.83
CA SER A 93 -1.63 -12.14 3.69
C SER A 93 -0.95 -13.34 4.35
N GLN A 94 -1.72 -14.41 4.54
CA GLN A 94 -1.20 -15.75 4.85
C GLN A 94 -0.72 -16.48 3.58
N ALA A 95 -1.18 -16.02 2.41
CA ALA A 95 -0.73 -16.52 1.12
C ALA A 95 0.48 -15.72 0.61
N ASP A 96 1.17 -16.29 -0.37
CA ASP A 96 2.24 -15.63 -1.10
C ASP A 96 1.67 -14.61 -2.09
N THR A 97 1.95 -13.33 -1.86
CA THR A 97 1.37 -12.21 -2.61
C THR A 97 2.43 -11.41 -3.35
N THR A 98 2.03 -10.83 -4.48
CA THR A 98 2.89 -9.92 -5.26
C THR A 98 2.24 -8.55 -5.35
N LEU A 99 3.05 -7.49 -5.37
CA LEU A 99 2.60 -6.11 -5.48
C LEU A 99 3.17 -5.50 -6.75
N VAL A 100 2.29 -5.02 -7.61
CA VAL A 100 2.65 -4.34 -8.87
C VAL A 100 2.01 -2.95 -8.86
N ILE A 101 2.83 -1.91 -9.03
CA ILE A 101 2.39 -0.51 -8.98
C ILE A 101 2.89 0.25 -10.19
N ASN A 102 1.99 0.94 -10.89
CA ASN A 102 2.37 2.06 -11.77
C ASN A 102 2.34 3.33 -10.92
N ASP A 103 3.50 3.94 -10.67
CA ASP A 103 3.58 5.12 -9.81
C ASP A 103 3.08 6.39 -10.52
N ALA A 104 2.95 7.49 -9.75
CA ALA A 104 2.47 8.76 -10.28
C ALA A 104 3.35 9.39 -11.38
N SER A 105 4.59 8.91 -11.54
CA SER A 105 5.48 9.29 -12.65
C SER A 105 5.38 8.34 -13.85
N GLY A 106 4.52 7.32 -13.78
CA GLY A 106 4.32 6.31 -14.81
C GLY A 106 5.31 5.16 -14.78
N ASN A 107 6.14 5.03 -13.73
CA ASN A 107 7.11 3.93 -13.63
C ASN A 107 6.48 2.70 -12.99
N TRP A 108 6.81 1.52 -13.51
CA TRP A 108 6.41 0.25 -12.92
C TRP A 108 7.36 -0.16 -11.78
N ARG A 109 6.77 -0.54 -10.65
CA ARG A 109 7.46 -1.01 -9.44
C ARG A 109 6.81 -2.31 -9.00
N CYS A 110 7.64 -3.31 -8.74
CA CYS A 110 7.17 -4.65 -8.40
C CYS A 110 7.99 -5.23 -7.25
N ASN A 111 7.32 -5.95 -6.36
CA ASN A 111 7.94 -6.71 -5.28
C ASN A 111 6.96 -7.80 -4.80
N ASP A 112 7.50 -8.95 -4.41
CA ASP A 112 6.81 -10.13 -3.88
C ASP A 112 7.28 -10.45 -2.44
N ASP A 113 8.59 -10.46 -2.19
CA ASP A 113 9.14 -10.95 -0.93
C ASP A 113 9.89 -9.87 -0.12
N TYR A 114 9.21 -8.84 0.37
CA TYR A 114 9.85 -7.85 1.25
C TYR A 114 10.03 -8.38 2.69
N SER A 115 8.97 -8.98 3.25
CA SER A 115 8.96 -9.50 4.62
C SER A 115 8.38 -10.92 4.63
N GLY A 116 9.24 -11.92 4.56
CA GLY A 116 8.80 -13.28 4.23
C GLY A 116 8.24 -13.29 2.81
N THR A 117 7.00 -13.76 2.63
CA THR A 117 6.29 -13.84 1.33
C THR A 117 5.34 -12.67 1.08
N ASN A 118 5.52 -11.58 1.83
CA ASN A 118 4.64 -10.42 1.78
C ASN A 118 5.38 -9.22 1.15
N PRO A 119 4.76 -8.54 0.17
CA PRO A 119 5.44 -7.53 -0.62
C PRO A 119 5.34 -6.12 -0.03
N ALA A 120 6.34 -5.31 -0.31
CA ALA A 120 6.31 -3.87 -0.08
C ALA A 120 7.10 -3.08 -1.11
N ILE A 121 6.64 -1.86 -1.38
CA ILE A 121 7.34 -0.87 -2.19
C ILE A 121 7.38 0.45 -1.41
N THR A 122 8.59 0.98 -1.25
CA THR A 122 8.82 2.27 -0.58
C THR A 122 9.44 3.29 -1.55
N TRP A 123 8.94 4.52 -1.47
CA TRP A 123 9.52 5.70 -2.09
C TRP A 123 9.97 6.66 -0.98
N ASN A 124 11.27 6.96 -0.92
CA ASN A 124 11.80 7.95 0.03
C ASN A 124 11.33 9.38 -0.29
N ASN A 125 11.09 9.66 -1.57
CA ASN A 125 10.56 10.93 -2.07
C ASN A 125 9.42 10.62 -3.06
N PRO A 126 8.20 10.37 -2.57
CA PRO A 126 7.09 9.93 -3.43
C PRO A 126 6.63 11.06 -4.37
N PRO A 127 6.44 10.81 -5.67
CA PRO A 127 5.76 11.77 -6.53
C PRO A 127 4.29 11.95 -6.09
N SER A 128 3.79 13.18 -6.14
CA SER A 128 2.35 13.42 -6.04
C SER A 128 1.65 12.95 -7.31
N GLY A 129 0.43 12.43 -7.18
CA GLY A 129 -0.40 12.01 -8.30
C GLY A 129 -1.05 10.65 -8.09
N ARG A 130 -1.42 10.02 -9.20
CA ARG A 130 -2.16 8.75 -9.19
C ARG A 130 -1.22 7.55 -9.25
N TYR A 131 -1.39 6.63 -8.32
CA TYR A 131 -0.76 5.31 -8.33
C TYR A 131 -1.83 4.27 -8.69
N ASN A 132 -1.55 3.40 -9.66
CA ASN A 132 -2.39 2.25 -9.93
C ASN A 132 -1.79 1.03 -9.23
N ILE A 133 -2.58 0.34 -8.41
CA ILE A 133 -2.09 -0.72 -7.52
C ILE A 133 -2.78 -2.03 -7.88
N TRP A 134 -1.98 -3.05 -8.18
CA TRP A 134 -2.41 -4.44 -8.34
C TRP A 134 -1.80 -5.28 -7.22
N VAL A 135 -2.64 -6.08 -6.56
CA VAL A 135 -2.23 -7.05 -5.56
C VAL A 135 -2.54 -8.43 -6.11
N GLY A 136 -1.47 -9.18 -6.39
CA GLY A 136 -1.53 -10.49 -7.01
C GLY A 136 -1.15 -11.62 -6.08
N THR A 137 -1.08 -12.80 -6.65
CA THR A 137 -0.49 -14.02 -6.05
C THR A 137 0.76 -14.40 -6.82
N TYR A 138 1.81 -14.89 -6.14
CA TYR A 138 3.06 -15.24 -6.81
C TYR A 138 2.92 -16.50 -7.69
N ASP A 139 2.50 -17.64 -7.13
CA ASP A 139 2.55 -18.93 -7.85
C ASP A 139 1.22 -19.45 -8.39
N THR A 140 0.08 -18.85 -8.04
CA THR A 140 -1.23 -19.47 -8.33
C THR A 140 -2.22 -18.53 -9.02
N ALA A 141 -2.41 -18.74 -10.33
CA ALA A 141 -3.47 -18.09 -11.10
C ALA A 141 -4.86 -18.62 -10.71
N GLY A 142 -5.85 -17.72 -10.63
CA GLY A 142 -7.26 -18.10 -10.40
C GLY A 142 -7.62 -18.49 -8.95
N ASN A 143 -6.67 -18.41 -8.02
CA ASN A 143 -6.95 -18.40 -6.58
C ASN A 143 -6.97 -16.97 -6.05
N TYR A 144 -7.87 -16.69 -5.13
CA TYR A 144 -8.12 -15.34 -4.63
C TYR A 144 -8.05 -15.26 -3.09
N PRO A 145 -6.85 -15.40 -2.49
CA PRO A 145 -6.71 -15.34 -1.05
C PRO A 145 -7.04 -13.95 -0.50
N ASP A 146 -7.53 -13.91 0.74
CA ASP A 146 -7.73 -12.66 1.45
C ASP A 146 -6.38 -12.00 1.76
N ALA A 147 -6.33 -10.69 1.56
CA ALA A 147 -5.17 -9.85 1.81
C ALA A 147 -5.60 -8.49 2.36
N SER A 148 -4.65 -7.78 2.95
CA SER A 148 -4.82 -6.40 3.37
C SER A 148 -3.74 -5.53 2.74
N LEU A 149 -4.18 -4.49 2.02
CA LEU A 149 -3.36 -3.41 1.50
C LEU A 149 -3.16 -2.36 2.59
N HIS A 150 -1.92 -1.94 2.78
CA HIS A 150 -1.53 -0.91 3.74
C HIS A 150 -0.73 0.19 3.04
N ILE A 151 -1.02 1.44 3.40
CA ILE A 151 -0.34 2.64 2.89
C ILE A 151 0.18 3.42 4.09
N SER A 152 1.48 3.71 4.14
CA SER A 152 2.13 4.32 5.31
C SER A 152 3.18 5.38 4.95
N GLU A 153 3.30 6.41 5.78
CA GLU A 153 4.36 7.42 5.72
C GLU A 153 5.55 7.11 6.64
N ILE A 154 5.49 6.02 7.42
CA ILE A 154 6.56 5.63 8.36
C ILE A 154 7.40 4.47 7.81
N GLY A 155 6.77 3.51 7.13
CA GLY A 155 7.47 2.34 6.56
C GLY A 155 6.60 1.09 6.47
N PRO A 156 7.01 0.07 5.69
CA PRO A 156 6.26 -1.17 5.58
C PRO A 156 6.53 -2.08 6.79
N PHE A 157 5.51 -2.87 7.18
CA PHE A 157 5.62 -3.93 8.19
C PHE A 157 6.43 -3.53 9.44
N GLN A 158 6.07 -2.40 10.09
CA GLN A 158 6.70 -1.89 11.33
C GLN A 158 7.39 -3.01 12.12
N GLN A 159 8.71 -3.10 11.99
CA GLN A 159 9.47 -4.26 12.45
C GLN A 159 9.40 -4.39 13.96
N THR A 160 8.73 -5.43 14.44
CA THR A 160 8.97 -6.01 15.76
C THR A 160 10.25 -6.84 15.72
N SER A 161 11.40 -6.17 15.61
CA SER A 161 12.71 -6.80 15.75
C SER A 161 13.48 -6.13 16.88
N GLY A 162 13.62 -6.85 18.00
CA GLY A 162 14.34 -6.36 19.18
C GLY A 162 15.81 -6.06 18.92
N GLY A 163 16.29 -4.99 19.56
CA GLY A 163 17.70 -4.76 19.85
C GLY A 163 18.39 -3.67 19.02
N GLY A 164 18.21 -2.40 19.40
CA GLY A 164 19.06 -1.31 18.94
C GLY A 164 18.46 0.07 19.20
N ASN A 165 18.94 0.76 20.23
CA ASN A 165 18.50 2.09 20.66
C ASN A 165 18.41 3.12 19.52
N ALA A 166 17.19 3.49 19.11
CA ALA A 166 16.82 4.81 18.59
C ALA A 166 15.28 4.93 18.53
N ALA A 167 14.76 6.07 18.96
CA ALA A 167 13.35 6.33 19.25
C ALA A 167 12.41 6.12 18.04
N GLY A 168 11.39 5.29 18.21
CA GLY A 168 10.31 5.07 17.26
C GLY A 168 8.97 4.93 17.99
N ASN A 169 8.01 5.78 17.61
CA ASN A 169 6.61 5.82 18.02
C ASN A 169 5.88 4.53 17.61
N ASN A 170 6.05 3.50 18.40
CA ASN A 170 5.22 2.30 18.44
C ASN A 170 4.66 2.26 19.88
N SER A 171 3.56 1.57 20.17
CA SER A 171 2.99 1.53 21.54
C SER A 171 4.00 1.21 22.65
N SER A 172 5.18 0.69 22.32
CA SER A 172 6.38 0.56 23.15
C SER A 172 7.08 1.86 23.63
N GLY A 173 6.74 3.04 23.11
CA GLY A 173 7.25 4.34 23.56
C GLY A 173 6.27 5.13 24.44
N ILE A 174 5.02 4.67 24.50
CA ILE A 174 3.99 5.24 25.34
C ILE A 174 4.10 4.58 26.71
N GLU A 175 4.39 5.37 27.74
CA GLU A 175 4.29 4.92 29.12
C GLU A 175 2.80 4.76 29.44
N TRP A 176 2.30 3.52 29.39
CA TRP A 176 0.89 3.20 29.63
C TRP A 176 0.50 3.30 31.10
N GLY A 177 1.45 3.02 32.00
CA GLY A 177 1.20 3.02 33.43
C GLY A 177 0.62 1.69 33.95
N ASP A 178 -0.23 1.79 34.96
CA ASP A 178 -0.89 0.69 35.66
C ASP A 178 -2.42 0.71 35.49
N ASN A 179 -3.13 -0.12 36.24
CA ASN A 179 -4.60 -0.22 36.24
C ASN A 179 -5.15 -0.03 37.66
N THR A 180 -4.61 0.91 38.43
CA THR A 180 -4.93 1.07 39.86
C THR A 180 -6.08 2.04 40.13
N SER A 181 -6.55 2.79 39.12
CA SER A 181 -7.73 3.66 39.26
C SER A 181 -9.01 2.83 39.43
N GLN A 182 -10.01 3.42 40.08
CA GLN A 182 -11.36 2.84 40.19
C GLN A 182 -12.09 2.72 38.85
N TRP A 183 -11.63 3.46 37.84
CA TRP A 183 -12.18 3.48 36.49
C TRP A 183 -11.42 2.57 35.51
N ALA A 184 -10.31 1.97 35.96
CA ALA A 184 -9.53 1.08 35.10
C ALA A 184 -10.28 -0.21 34.69
N ASN A 185 -10.09 -0.66 33.45
CA ASN A 185 -10.69 -1.87 32.88
C ASN A 185 -12.23 -1.81 32.70
N ASP A 186 -12.80 -0.64 32.45
CA ASP A 186 -14.25 -0.46 32.22
C ASP A 186 -14.65 -0.36 30.73
N ASN A 187 -13.66 -0.50 29.85
CA ASN A 187 -13.70 -0.40 28.39
C ASN A 187 -13.54 1.00 27.78
N GLU A 188 -13.34 2.03 28.58
CA GLU A 188 -13.04 3.39 28.13
C GLU A 188 -11.61 3.77 28.56
N CYS A 189 -10.99 4.74 27.90
CA CYS A 189 -9.68 5.26 28.32
C CYS A 189 -9.87 6.52 29.17
N ASP A 190 -9.39 6.49 30.41
CA ASP A 190 -9.49 7.63 31.34
C ASP A 190 -8.27 8.55 31.32
N ASP A 191 -7.18 8.13 30.67
CA ASP A 191 -5.93 8.87 30.71
C ASP A 191 -6.01 10.18 29.89
N PRO A 192 -5.91 11.35 30.54
CA PRO A 192 -6.09 12.65 29.89
C PRO A 192 -5.00 12.99 28.87
N ARG A 193 -3.97 12.15 28.68
CA ARG A 193 -2.99 12.29 27.60
C ARG A 193 -3.55 11.83 26.25
N PHE A 194 -4.66 11.09 26.23
CA PHE A 194 -5.28 10.60 25.00
C PHE A 194 -6.52 11.40 24.63
N ALA A 195 -6.95 11.24 23.37
CA ALA A 195 -8.17 11.81 22.81
C ALA A 195 -8.79 10.82 21.80
N GLY A 196 -10.12 10.83 21.67
CA GLY A 196 -10.82 10.01 20.67
C GLY A 196 -12.15 9.43 21.16
N PRO A 197 -12.91 8.75 20.30
CA PRO A 197 -14.20 8.14 20.63
C PRO A 197 -14.15 7.05 21.72
N GLY A 198 -12.99 6.47 22.02
CA GLY A 198 -12.82 5.51 23.12
C GLY A 198 -12.50 6.15 24.48
N MET A 199 -12.46 7.48 24.60
CA MET A 199 -12.17 8.14 25.86
C MET A 199 -13.40 8.18 26.77
N HIS A 200 -13.19 8.07 28.09
CA HIS A 200 -14.24 8.40 29.05
C HIS A 200 -14.63 9.88 28.93
N SER A 201 -15.89 10.17 29.24
CA SER A 201 -16.46 11.52 29.05
C SER A 201 -15.95 12.56 30.07
N ILE A 202 -15.38 12.11 31.18
CA ILE A 202 -14.80 12.95 32.25
C ILE A 202 -13.36 12.48 32.45
N LEU A 203 -12.41 13.35 32.14
CA LEU A 203 -10.99 13.04 32.27
C LEU A 203 -10.43 13.78 33.48
N LEU A 204 -9.94 13.03 34.47
CA LEU A 204 -9.32 13.57 35.67
C LEU A 204 -7.79 13.44 35.55
N ASP A 205 -7.05 14.42 36.06
CA ASP A 205 -5.58 14.36 36.02
C ASP A 205 -5.04 13.22 36.91
N GLU A 206 -5.80 12.81 37.93
CA GLU A 206 -5.49 11.69 38.80
C GLU A 206 -5.58 10.32 38.12
N ASP A 207 -6.25 10.19 36.96
CA ASP A 207 -6.38 8.93 36.21
C ASP A 207 -5.27 8.73 35.17
N ARG A 208 -4.38 9.71 35.05
CA ARG A 208 -3.21 9.63 34.17
C ARG A 208 -2.32 8.45 34.56
N TYR A 209 -1.98 7.59 33.60
CA TYR A 209 -1.22 6.36 33.80
C TYR A 209 -1.92 5.29 34.66
N HIS A 210 -3.22 5.39 34.89
CA HIS A 210 -3.92 4.47 35.80
C HIS A 210 -5.00 3.61 35.14
N ASP A 211 -5.09 3.66 33.81
CA ASP A 211 -5.98 2.84 32.99
C ASP A 211 -5.26 2.27 31.74
N ALA A 212 -4.13 1.62 31.99
CA ALA A 212 -3.22 1.15 30.94
C ALA A 212 -3.86 0.17 29.95
N ASN A 213 -4.73 -0.73 30.41
CA ASN A 213 -5.29 -1.80 29.58
C ASN A 213 -6.27 -1.27 28.53
N ASP A 214 -7.19 -0.39 28.92
CA ASP A 214 -8.18 0.15 27.99
C ASP A 214 -7.59 1.20 27.07
N CYS A 215 -6.77 2.12 27.60
CA CYS A 215 -6.05 3.07 26.76
C CYS A 215 -5.18 2.37 25.72
N ARG A 216 -4.46 1.30 26.10
CA ARG A 216 -3.67 0.53 25.12
C ARG A 216 -4.55 -0.15 24.08
N ARG A 217 -5.60 -0.86 24.51
CA ARG A 217 -6.51 -1.58 23.62
C ARG A 217 -7.17 -0.64 22.63
N LEU A 218 -7.67 0.50 23.09
CA LEU A 218 -8.38 1.48 22.26
C LEU A 218 -7.44 2.23 21.32
N TYR A 219 -6.18 2.47 21.74
CA TYR A 219 -5.14 3.03 20.88
C TYR A 219 -4.76 2.05 19.77
N GLU A 220 -4.59 0.76 20.10
CA GLU A 220 -4.32 -0.32 19.13
C GLU A 220 -5.51 -0.54 18.17
N GLN A 221 -6.73 -0.23 18.58
CA GLN A 221 -7.94 -0.25 17.75
C GLN A 221 -8.14 1.04 16.92
N GLY A 222 -7.26 2.03 17.06
CA GLY A 222 -7.38 3.35 16.40
C GLY A 222 -8.57 4.18 16.89
N GLN A 223 -9.15 3.83 18.04
CA GLN A 223 -10.28 4.54 18.64
C GLN A 223 -9.84 5.72 19.51
N ILE A 224 -8.58 5.76 19.93
CA ILE A 224 -7.97 6.91 20.60
C ILE A 224 -6.56 7.15 20.08
N TYR A 225 -6.04 8.35 20.30
CA TYR A 225 -4.69 8.77 19.93
C TYR A 225 -4.07 9.64 21.03
N LEU A 226 -2.74 9.67 21.13
CA LEU A 226 -2.02 10.55 22.05
C LEU A 226 -2.02 11.98 21.50
N ARG A 227 -2.32 12.97 22.35
CA ARG A 227 -2.37 14.40 21.95
C ARG A 227 -1.02 15.11 21.96
#